data_AF-A0A9W9ESI5-F1
#
_entry.id   AF-A0A9W9ESI5-F1
#
_cell.length_a   1.000
_cell.length_b   1.000
_cell.length_c   1.000
_cell.angle_alpha   90.00
_cell.angle_beta   90.00
_cell.angle_gamma   90.00
#
_symmetry.space_group_name_H-M   'P 1'
#
loop_
_entity.id
_entity.type
_entity.pdbx_description
1 polymer ?
#
loop_
_entity_poly.entity_id
_entity_poly.type
_entity_poly.pdbx_seq_one_letter_code
_entity_poly.pdbx_strand_id
1 'polypeptide(L)'
;MASSVTIKVSQGDDAEFVQAEIQELVDNKGWDLLGNDTIRKTFHFKTYTKVLDFNNVVGKFSSATFEWTTHTPPGLSSKDIKMANYCEERASEIGQVLRENAPSCKGPKAAKA
;
A
#
# COMPACT_ATOMS: atom_id res chain seq x y z
N MET A 1 -12.48 -4.79 19.09
CA MET A 1 -12.84 -6.15 18.64
C MET A 1 -12.10 -6.38 17.34
N ALA A 2 -10.87 -6.88 17.39
CA ALA A 2 -10.10 -7.19 16.18
C ALA A 2 -10.76 -8.42 15.55
N SER A 3 -11.39 -8.25 14.39
CA SER A 3 -11.79 -9.40 13.57
C SER A 3 -10.51 -10.14 13.21
N SER A 4 -10.31 -11.33 13.76
CA SER A 4 -9.26 -12.25 13.35
C SER A 4 -9.59 -12.73 11.94
N VAL A 5 -9.21 -11.94 10.94
CA VAL A 5 -9.31 -12.35 9.55
C VAL A 5 -8.22 -13.40 9.32
N THR A 6 -8.62 -14.64 9.04
CA THR A 6 -7.68 -15.74 8.78
C THR A 6 -6.94 -15.48 7.46
N ILE A 7 -5.70 -15.02 7.55
CA ILE A 7 -4.83 -14.74 6.40
C ILE A 7 -4.52 -16.04 5.64
N LYS A 8 -4.73 -16.03 4.33
CA LYS A 8 -4.42 -17.14 3.43
C LYS A 8 -3.00 -17.01 2.91
N VAL A 9 -2.10 -17.83 3.47
CA VAL A 9 -0.69 -17.92 3.05
C VAL A 9 -0.54 -18.84 1.84
N SER A 10 0.31 -18.45 0.90
CA SER A 10 0.63 -19.26 -0.28
C SER A 10 1.38 -20.55 0.09
N GLN A 11 1.13 -21.62 -0.68
CA GLN A 11 1.73 -22.93 -0.42
C GLN A 11 3.24 -22.91 -0.62
N GLY A 12 4.01 -23.33 0.40
CA GLY A 12 5.46 -23.41 0.35
C GLY A 12 6.19 -22.23 1.01
N ASP A 13 5.47 -21.22 1.48
CA ASP A 13 5.99 -20.18 2.38
C ASP A 13 5.79 -20.55 3.85
N ASP A 14 6.56 -19.88 4.71
CA ASP A 14 6.42 -19.97 6.17
C ASP A 14 5.17 -19.21 6.64
N ALA A 15 4.16 -19.95 7.07
CA ALA A 15 2.89 -19.38 7.47
C ALA A 15 2.96 -18.51 8.73
N GLU A 16 3.84 -18.85 9.69
CA GLU A 16 3.97 -18.10 10.93
C GLU A 16 4.65 -16.75 10.67
N PHE A 17 5.72 -16.77 9.87
CA PHE A 17 6.41 -15.55 9.45
C PHE A 17 5.49 -14.62 8.63
N VAL A 18 4.82 -15.16 7.61
CA VAL A 18 3.98 -14.36 6.71
C VAL A 18 2.81 -13.72 7.46
N GLN A 19 2.19 -14.45 8.41
CA GLN A 19 1.11 -13.89 9.23
C GLN A 19 1.60 -12.77 10.13
N ALA A 20 2.74 -12.93 10.80
CA ALA A 20 3.30 -11.91 11.68
C ALA A 20 3.62 -10.60 10.93
N GLU A 21 4.25 -10.70 9.75
CA GLU A 21 4.61 -9.53 8.95
C GLU A 21 3.39 -8.81 8.35
N ILE A 22 2.36 -9.55 7.92
CA ILE A 22 1.11 -8.94 7.47
C ILE A 22 0.41 -8.22 8.61
N GLN A 23 0.42 -8.81 9.81
CA GLN A 23 -0.16 -8.17 10.99
C GLN A 23 0.57 -6.87 11.32
N GLU A 24 1.91 -6.85 11.24
CA GLU A 24 2.71 -5.63 11.39
C GLU A 24 2.36 -4.56 10.34
N LEU A 25 2.17 -4.97 9.08
CA LEU A 25 1.80 -4.05 7.99
C LEU A 25 0.43 -3.41 8.22
N VAL A 26 -0.53 -4.20 8.73
CA VAL A 26 -1.90 -3.73 9.00
C VAL A 26 -1.95 -2.87 10.25
N ASP A 27 -1.38 -3.33 11.36
CA ASP A 27 -1.50 -2.67 12.65
C ASP A 27 -0.67 -1.40 12.73
N ASN A 28 0.54 -1.41 12.16
CA ASN A 28 1.53 -0.35 12.38
C ASN A 28 1.86 0.47 11.13
N LYS A 29 1.61 -0.05 9.92
CA LYS A 29 2.00 0.62 8.67
C LYS A 29 0.82 1.08 7.81
N GLY A 30 -0.42 0.91 8.27
CA GLY A 30 -1.61 1.45 7.62
C GLY A 30 -1.94 0.77 6.29
N TRP A 31 -1.60 -0.51 6.15
CA TRP A 31 -2.10 -1.36 5.07
C TRP A 31 -3.48 -1.90 5.44
N ASP A 32 -4.37 -2.00 4.45
CA ASP A 32 -5.67 -2.63 4.59
C ASP A 32 -5.62 -4.07 4.08
N LEU A 33 -6.22 -5.01 4.82
CA LEU A 33 -6.44 -6.37 4.34
C LEU A 33 -7.76 -6.41 3.55
N LEU A 34 -7.69 -6.74 2.25
CA LEU A 34 -8.83 -6.93 1.38
C LEU A 34 -9.18 -8.42 1.31
N GLY A 35 -10.25 -8.84 1.98
CA GLY A 35 -10.57 -10.26 2.09
C GLY A 35 -9.55 -10.97 2.97
N ASN A 36 -8.95 -12.06 2.48
CA ASN A 36 -7.96 -12.84 3.23
C ASN A 36 -6.65 -13.11 2.46
N ASP A 37 -6.51 -12.62 1.24
CA ASP A 37 -5.41 -12.96 0.34
C ASP A 37 -4.81 -11.75 -0.40
N THR A 38 -5.22 -10.53 -0.02
CA THR A 38 -4.81 -9.29 -0.67
C THR A 38 -4.58 -8.19 0.36
N ILE A 39 -3.48 -7.44 0.24
CA ILE A 39 -3.24 -6.21 1.01
C ILE A 39 -3.24 -5.00 0.09
N ARG A 40 -3.73 -3.86 0.58
CA ARG A 40 -3.86 -2.62 -0.17
C ARG A 40 -3.35 -1.45 0.65
N LYS A 41 -2.60 -0.55 0.03
CA LYS A 41 -2.29 0.78 0.59
C LYS A 41 -2.23 1.83 -0.51
N THR A 42 -2.66 3.04 -0.18
CA THR A 42 -2.58 4.19 -1.08
C THR A 42 -1.53 5.16 -0.56
N PHE A 43 -0.50 5.40 -1.39
CA PHE A 43 0.54 6.37 -1.08
C PHE A 43 0.18 7.73 -1.66
N HIS A 44 0.46 8.78 -0.90
CA HIS A 44 0.17 10.16 -1.26
C HIS A 44 1.46 10.98 -1.24
N PHE A 45 1.59 11.96 -2.15
CA PHE A 45 2.80 12.78 -2.24
C PHE A 45 2.45 14.27 -2.42
N LYS A 46 3.39 15.15 -2.04
CA LYS A 46 3.17 16.61 -1.99
C LYS A 46 3.11 17.29 -3.36
N THR A 47 3.89 16.83 -4.34
CA THR A 47 3.96 17.44 -5.67
C THR A 47 3.89 16.39 -6.77
N TYR A 48 3.27 16.76 -7.89
CA TYR A 48 3.20 15.93 -9.09
C TYR A 48 4.58 15.51 -9.61
N THR A 49 5.63 16.32 -9.41
CA THR A 49 7.02 15.98 -9.78
C THR A 49 7.60 14.82 -8.97
N LYS A 50 7.34 14.77 -7.65
CA LYS A 50 7.75 13.64 -6.79
C LYS A 50 6.96 12.37 -7.10
N VAL A 51 5.68 12.54 -7.45
CA VAL A 51 4.90 11.45 -8.02
C VAL A 51 5.55 10.99 -9.32
N LEU A 52 5.93 11.89 -10.24
CA LEU A 52 6.55 11.53 -11.53
C LEU A 52 7.77 10.61 -11.38
N ASP A 53 8.60 10.78 -10.35
CA ASP A 53 9.73 9.88 -10.06
C ASP A 53 9.28 8.48 -9.62
N PHE A 54 8.25 8.38 -8.78
CA PHE A 54 7.61 7.11 -8.40
C PHE A 54 6.82 6.48 -9.56
N ASN A 55 6.36 7.32 -10.48
CA ASN A 55 5.33 7.04 -11.48
C ASN A 55 5.93 6.70 -12.85
N ASN A 56 7.16 7.15 -13.14
CA ASN A 56 7.98 6.63 -14.23
C ASN A 56 8.37 5.15 -14.03
N VAL A 57 8.11 4.58 -12.84
CA VAL A 57 8.20 3.14 -12.57
C VAL A 57 6.81 2.45 -12.65
N VAL A 58 5.67 3.13 -12.37
CA VAL A 58 4.35 2.43 -12.24
C VAL A 58 3.04 3.15 -12.67
N GLY A 59 3.00 4.42 -13.12
CA GLY A 59 1.80 5.00 -13.82
C GLY A 59 0.94 6.09 -13.11
N LYS A 60 0.27 6.92 -13.93
CA LYS A 60 0.07 8.41 -13.88
C LYS A 60 -1.12 8.99 -13.07
N PHE A 61 -0.96 9.35 -11.79
CA PHE A 61 -1.91 10.17 -10.95
C PHE A 61 -1.22 10.69 -9.66
N SER A 62 -1.80 11.66 -8.91
CA SER A 62 -1.22 12.26 -7.67
C SER A 62 -1.14 11.31 -6.44
N SER A 63 -1.65 10.09 -6.60
CA SER A 63 -1.58 8.98 -5.65
C SER A 63 -1.56 7.67 -6.43
N ALA A 64 -0.93 6.64 -5.89
CA ALA A 64 -0.91 5.30 -6.45
C ALA A 64 -1.35 4.28 -5.40
N THR A 65 -2.16 3.31 -5.84
CA THR A 65 -2.64 2.20 -5.02
C THR A 65 -2.04 0.91 -5.56
N PHE A 66 -1.42 0.13 -4.69
CA PHE A 66 -0.85 -1.18 -5.04
C PHE A 66 -1.66 -2.28 -4.37
N GLU A 67 -1.87 -3.35 -5.13
CA GLU A 67 -2.45 -4.60 -4.68
C GLU A 67 -1.47 -5.71 -5.06
N TRP A 68 -0.89 -6.35 -4.05
CA TRP A 68 0.04 -7.46 -4.24
C TRP A 68 -0.65 -8.76 -3.89
N THR A 69 -0.52 -9.75 -4.77
CA THR A 69 -1.02 -11.11 -4.58
C THR A 69 -0.19 -12.09 -5.39
N THR A 70 0.05 -13.27 -4.84
CA THR A 70 0.69 -14.36 -5.57
C THR A 70 -0.37 -15.28 -6.16
N HIS A 71 -0.49 -15.28 -7.49
CA HIS A 71 -1.51 -16.07 -8.19
C HIS A 71 -1.19 -17.57 -8.27
N THR A 72 0.07 -17.99 -8.11
CA THR A 72 0.46 -19.39 -8.21
C THR A 72 1.70 -19.72 -7.34
N PRO A 73 1.53 -20.55 -6.28
CA PRO A 73 0.25 -20.99 -5.74
C PRO A 73 -0.58 -19.82 -5.19
N PRO A 74 -1.92 -19.87 -5.23
CA PRO A 74 -2.77 -18.76 -4.80
C PRO A 74 -2.59 -18.40 -3.32
N GLY A 75 -2.23 -17.15 -3.01
CA GLY A 75 -2.14 -16.61 -1.64
C GLY A 75 -1.13 -15.46 -1.54
N LEU A 76 -0.85 -15.00 -0.33
CA LEU A 76 0.26 -14.06 -0.08
C LEU A 76 1.56 -14.83 0.13
N SER A 77 2.65 -14.34 -0.46
CA SER A 77 3.99 -14.93 -0.38
C SER A 77 5.04 -13.96 0.14
N SER A 78 6.23 -14.47 0.43
CA SER A 78 7.43 -13.67 0.72
C SER A 78 7.76 -12.64 -0.37
N LYS A 79 7.33 -12.86 -1.62
CA LYS A 79 7.52 -11.90 -2.72
C LYS A 79 6.62 -10.67 -2.55
N ASP A 80 5.39 -10.87 -2.10
CA ASP A 80 4.44 -9.77 -1.84
C ASP A 80 4.96 -8.88 -0.69
N ILE A 81 5.53 -9.50 0.36
CA ILE A 81 6.18 -8.79 1.47
C ILE A 81 7.38 -7.98 0.97
N LYS A 82 8.26 -8.59 0.15
CA LYS A 82 9.42 -7.91 -0.41
C LYS A 82 9.04 -6.71 -1.26
N MET A 83 7.99 -6.84 -2.08
CA MET A 83 7.48 -5.74 -2.90
C MET A 83 6.83 -4.65 -2.05
N ALA A 84 6.07 -5.00 -1.01
CA ALA A 84 5.49 -4.04 -0.07
C ALA A 84 6.58 -3.23 0.66
N ASN A 85 7.61 -3.90 1.20
CA ASN A 85 8.73 -3.23 1.86
C ASN A 85 9.51 -2.32 0.89
N TYR A 86 9.73 -2.79 -0.34
CA TYR A 86 10.35 -1.96 -1.38
C TYR A 86 9.52 -0.70 -1.68
N CYS A 87 8.19 -0.82 -1.75
CA CYS A 87 7.32 0.34 -1.89
C CYS A 87 7.46 1.32 -0.72
N GLU A 88 7.57 0.85 0.53
CA GLU A 88 7.77 1.71 1.70
C GLU A 88 9.12 2.45 1.65
N GLU A 89 10.20 1.76 1.32
CA GLU A 89 11.53 2.36 1.17
C GLU A 89 11.51 3.49 0.14
N ARG A 90 10.98 3.21 -1.06
CA ARG A 90 10.88 4.20 -2.14
C ARG A 90 9.92 5.33 -1.81
N ALA A 91 8.79 5.04 -1.19
CA ALA A 91 7.84 6.07 -0.78
C ALA A 91 8.45 7.00 0.29
N SER A 92 9.27 6.47 1.20
CA SER A 92 10.00 7.24 2.20
C SER A 92 11.05 8.15 1.56
N GLU A 93 11.89 7.61 0.67
CA GLU A 93 12.90 8.38 -0.09
C GLU A 93 12.28 9.55 -0.86
N ILE A 94 11.13 9.30 -1.50
CA ILE A 94 10.42 10.30 -2.30
C ILE A 94 9.69 11.33 -1.40
N GLY A 95 9.37 10.95 -0.17
CA GLY A 95 8.70 11.78 0.83
C GLY A 95 7.18 11.72 0.69
N GLN A 96 6.63 10.53 0.92
CA GLN A 96 5.19 10.34 1.09
C GLN A 96 4.63 11.29 2.17
N VAL A 97 3.38 11.70 1.99
CA VAL A 97 2.61 12.55 2.91
C VAL A 97 1.33 11.83 3.31
N LEU A 98 0.72 12.26 4.41
CA LEU A 98 -0.63 11.80 4.76
C LEU A 98 -1.66 12.28 3.73
N ARG A 99 -2.76 11.54 3.59
CA ARG A 99 -3.81 11.79 2.60
C ARG A 99 -4.37 13.21 2.66
N GLU A 100 -4.56 13.76 3.85
CA GLU A 100 -5.08 15.12 4.07
C GLU A 100 -4.14 16.21 3.55
N ASN A 101 -2.85 15.90 3.44
CA ASN A 101 -1.80 16.78 2.92
C ASN A 101 -1.56 16.57 1.42
N ALA A 102 -2.22 15.58 0.82
CA ALA A 102 -2.16 15.32 -0.60
C ALA A 102 -3.07 16.31 -1.36
N PRO A 103 -2.64 16.84 -2.51
CA PRO A 103 -3.51 17.65 -3.36
C PRO A 103 -4.67 16.80 -3.88
N SER A 104 -5.87 17.10 -3.38
CA SER A 104 -7.14 16.53 -3.85
C SER A 104 -7.74 17.46 -4.91
N CYS A 105 -8.28 16.90 -5.99
CA CYS A 105 -9.14 17.61 -6.93
C CYS A 105 -10.48 17.96 -6.26
N LYS A 106 -10.49 18.87 -5.29
CA LYS A 106 -11.71 19.58 -4.91
C LYS A 106 -11.88 20.73 -5.90
N GLY A 107 -13.03 20.76 -6.57
CA GLY A 107 -13.46 21.88 -7.43
C GLY A 107 -13.39 23.23 -6.71
N PRO A 108 -13.60 24.34 -7.44
CA PRO A 108 -13.25 25.68 -6.98
C PRO A 108 -13.86 25.97 -5.60
N LYS A 109 -13.01 26.34 -4.64
CA LYS A 109 -13.48 26.81 -3.34
C LYS A 109 -14.31 28.06 -3.58
N ALA A 110 -15.57 28.07 -3.15
CA ALA A 110 -16.45 29.23 -3.20
C ALA A 110 -15.69 30.45 -2.66
N ALA A 111 -15.65 31.52 -3.47
CA ALA A 111 -15.05 32.78 -3.10
C ALA A 111 -15.67 33.27 -1.78
N LYS A 112 -14.83 33.65 -0.81
CA LYS A 112 -15.31 34.36 0.38
C LYS A 112 -15.86 35.70 -0.08
N ALA A 113 -17.11 35.97 0.31
CA ALA A 113 -17.85 37.22 0.11
C ALA A 113 -17.17 38.40 0.83
#